data_AF-X0WNJ8-F1
#
_entry.id   AF-X0WNJ8-F1
#
_cell.length_a   1.000
_cell.length_b   1.000
_cell.length_c   1.000
_cell.angle_alpha   90.00
_cell.angle_beta   90.00
_cell.angle_gamma   90.00
#
_symmetry.space_group_name_H-M   'P 1'
#
loop_
_entity.id
_entity.type
_entity.pdbx_description
1 polymer ?
#
loop_
_entity_poly.entity_id
_entity_poly.type
_entity_poly.pdbx_seq_one_letter_code
_entity_poly.pdbx_strand_id
1 'polypeptide(L)'
;MLPKEWEKKLIDLNTTNLTDKDIKWADYVFISAMVVQDASAREAVDRCKKLGTKTVGGGPVFSVGYEEFGHDDIDHLISNEAEDLLPLFLEDLEKGCAKHSYSSEEFPDIK
;
A
#
# COMPACT_ATOMS: atom_id res chain seq x y z
N MET A 1 8.43 5.97 10.70
CA MET A 1 8.00 5.43 9.40
C MET A 1 6.98 6.36 8.77
N LEU A 2 5.75 6.55 9.28
CA LEU A 2 4.85 7.58 8.76
C LEU A 2 4.95 8.93 9.50
N PRO A 3 4.79 10.09 8.83
CA PRO A 3 4.90 11.41 9.44
C PRO A 3 3.93 11.60 10.62
N LYS A 4 4.35 12.34 11.66
CA LYS A 4 3.58 12.45 12.92
C LYS A 4 2.34 13.33 12.78
N GLU A 5 2.42 14.28 11.86
CA GLU A 5 1.40 15.25 11.51
C GLU A 5 0.22 14.65 10.73
N TRP A 6 0.37 13.44 10.18
CA TRP A 6 -0.73 12.77 9.50
C TRP A 6 -1.79 12.29 10.48
N GLU A 7 -3.05 12.58 10.17
CA GLU A 7 -4.19 11.90 10.79
C GLU A 7 -4.27 10.48 10.22
N LYS A 8 -4.33 9.47 11.11
CA LYS A 8 -4.21 8.06 10.72
C LYS A 8 -5.36 7.26 11.28
N LYS A 9 -5.84 6.32 10.48
CA LYS A 9 -6.82 5.32 10.88
C LYS A 9 -6.36 3.95 10.43
N LEU A 10 -6.35 2.99 11.35
CA LEU A 10 -6.05 1.59 11.06
C LEU A 10 -7.35 0.79 11.01
N ILE A 11 -7.51 -0.02 9.97
CA ILE A 11 -8.63 -0.96 9.81
C ILE A 11 -8.06 -2.34 9.55
N ASP A 12 -8.36 -3.29 10.43
CA ASP A 12 -7.98 -4.69 10.27
C ASP A 12 -9.17 -5.45 9.66
N LEU A 13 -9.01 -5.88 8.42
CA LEU A 13 -10.05 -6.60 7.67
C LEU A 13 -10.37 -7.99 8.22
N ASN A 14 -9.52 -8.54 9.10
CA ASN A 14 -9.81 -9.80 9.78
C ASN A 14 -10.86 -9.65 10.89
N THR A 15 -11.09 -8.42 11.37
CA THR A 15 -11.97 -8.15 12.52
C THR A 15 -13.08 -7.15 12.20
N THR A 16 -12.89 -6.31 11.19
CA THR A 16 -13.81 -5.22 10.85
C THR A 16 -13.92 -5.04 9.34
N ASN A 17 -15.09 -4.63 8.86
CA ASN A 17 -15.29 -4.36 7.45
C ASN A 17 -14.80 -2.95 7.09
N LEU A 18 -14.05 -2.83 5.98
CA LEU A 18 -13.77 -1.54 5.35
C LEU A 18 -15.07 -0.92 4.81
N THR A 19 -15.38 0.32 5.19
CA THR A 19 -16.54 1.04 4.65
C THR A 19 -16.11 2.11 3.65
N ASP A 20 -17.02 2.51 2.75
CA ASP A 20 -16.74 3.58 1.80
C ASP A 20 -16.46 4.93 2.49
N LYS A 21 -16.98 5.13 3.70
CA LYS A 21 -16.68 6.31 4.52
C LYS A 21 -15.23 6.32 4.99
N ASP A 22 -14.67 5.15 5.27
CA ASP A 22 -13.27 5.04 5.67
C ASP A 22 -12.33 5.39 4.53
N ILE A 23 -12.66 4.90 3.32
CA ILE A 23 -11.88 5.19 2.11
C ILE A 23 -11.95 6.68 1.75
N LYS A 24 -13.15 7.27 1.74
CA LYS A 24 -13.35 8.68 1.40
C LYS A 24 -12.77 9.67 2.41
N TRP A 25 -12.50 9.21 3.63
CA TRP A 25 -11.90 10.04 4.68
C TRP A 25 -10.40 10.26 4.45
N ALA A 26 -9.72 9.36 3.72
CA ALA A 26 -8.29 9.42 3.50
C ALA A 26 -7.92 9.96 2.12
N ASP A 27 -6.83 10.72 2.04
CA ASP A 27 -6.19 11.07 0.76
C ASP A 27 -5.47 9.86 0.13
N TYR A 28 -4.92 8.98 0.98
CA TYR A 28 -4.21 7.76 0.62
C TYR A 28 -4.64 6.60 1.50
N VAL A 29 -4.80 5.42 0.89
CA VAL A 29 -5.07 4.16 1.59
C VAL A 29 -3.86 3.24 1.43
N PHE A 30 -3.22 2.91 2.56
CA PHE A 30 -2.12 1.97 2.61
C PHE A 30 -2.69 0.57 2.83
N ILE A 31 -2.38 -0.37 1.93
CA ILE A 31 -2.88 -1.73 1.95
C ILE A 31 -1.70 -2.67 2.14
N SER A 32 -1.76 -3.47 3.21
CA SER A 32 -0.81 -4.54 3.47
C SER A 32 -1.52 -5.88 3.54
N ALA A 33 -1.03 -6.86 2.79
CA ALA A 33 -1.66 -8.17 2.72
C ALA A 33 -0.66 -9.30 2.42
N MET A 34 -0.90 -10.43 3.07
CA MET A 34 -0.28 -11.72 2.74
C MET A 34 -0.94 -12.32 1.49
N VAL A 35 -0.28 -13.27 0.82
CA VAL A 35 -0.81 -13.93 -0.39
C VAL A 35 -2.19 -14.56 -0.17
N VAL A 36 -2.43 -15.14 1.01
CA VAL A 36 -3.76 -15.72 1.36
C VAL A 36 -4.88 -14.67 1.46
N GLN A 37 -4.53 -13.38 1.60
CA GLN A 37 -5.45 -12.27 1.71
C GLN A 37 -5.65 -11.54 0.36
N ASP A 38 -5.14 -12.09 -0.74
CA ASP A 38 -5.17 -11.48 -2.07
C ASP A 38 -6.58 -11.03 -2.49
N ALA A 39 -7.60 -11.89 -2.35
CA ALA A 39 -8.97 -11.55 -2.70
C ALA A 39 -9.50 -10.33 -1.92
N SER A 40 -9.18 -10.23 -0.63
CA SER A 40 -9.57 -9.09 0.21
C SER A 40 -8.78 -7.83 -0.14
N ALA A 41 -7.49 -7.96 -0.46
CA ALA A 41 -6.66 -6.87 -0.93
C ALA A 41 -7.18 -6.30 -2.25
N ARG A 42 -7.52 -7.18 -3.20
CA ARG A 42 -8.08 -6.82 -4.51
C ARG A 42 -9.41 -6.08 -4.37
N GLU A 43 -10.32 -6.56 -3.51
CA GLU A 43 -11.57 -5.86 -3.23
C GLU A 43 -11.32 -4.45 -2.64
N ALA A 44 -10.36 -4.31 -1.74
CA ALA A 44 -10.01 -3.02 -1.16
C ALA A 44 -9.47 -2.05 -2.22
N VAL A 45 -8.58 -2.49 -3.10
CA VAL A 45 -8.03 -1.68 -4.20
C VAL A 45 -9.15 -1.26 -5.17
N ASP A 46 -10.02 -2.17 -5.58
CA ASP A 46 -11.15 -1.88 -6.48
C ASP A 46 -12.07 -0.80 -5.91
N ARG A 47 -12.34 -0.87 -4.61
CA ARG A 47 -13.17 0.12 -3.92
C ARG A 47 -12.48 1.47 -3.81
N CYS A 48 -11.17 1.50 -3.53
CA CYS A 48 -10.39 2.75 -3.52
C CYS A 48 -10.41 3.42 -4.90
N LYS A 49 -10.15 2.64 -5.96
CA LYS A 49 -10.19 3.11 -7.35
C LYS A 49 -11.56 3.64 -7.74
N LYS A 50 -12.64 2.92 -7.40
CA LYS A 50 -14.02 3.37 -7.66
C LYS A 50 -14.35 4.70 -6.98
N LEU A 51 -13.74 4.95 -5.81
CA LEU A 51 -13.97 6.15 -5.02
C LEU A 51 -12.97 7.28 -5.31
N GLY A 52 -11.95 7.02 -6.15
CA GLY A 52 -10.92 7.99 -6.52
C GLY A 52 -9.88 8.26 -5.44
N THR A 53 -9.74 7.36 -4.46
CA THR A 53 -8.73 7.48 -3.40
C THR A 53 -7.46 6.73 -3.81
N LYS A 54 -6.30 7.37 -3.65
CA LYS A 54 -5.02 6.79 -4.04
C LYS A 54 -4.61 5.65 -3.12
N THR A 55 -3.89 4.68 -3.67
CA THR A 55 -3.50 3.44 -3.00
C THR A 55 -1.99 3.30 -2.91
N VAL A 56 -1.52 2.80 -1.76
CA VAL A 56 -0.13 2.38 -1.57
C VAL A 56 -0.14 0.91 -1.15
N GLY A 57 0.34 0.03 -2.02
CA GLY A 57 0.42 -1.41 -1.76
C GLY A 57 1.78 -1.80 -1.19
N GLY A 58 1.79 -2.63 -0.15
CA GLY A 58 3.03 -3.22 0.40
C GLY A 58 2.80 -4.57 1.07
N GLY A 59 3.85 -5.36 1.23
CA GLY A 59 3.75 -6.73 1.76
C GLY A 59 3.62 -7.80 0.68
N PRO A 60 3.52 -9.08 1.06
CA PRO A 60 3.83 -10.19 0.13
C PRO A 60 2.97 -10.24 -1.13
N VAL A 61 1.69 -9.86 -1.09
CA VAL A 61 0.84 -9.86 -2.30
C VAL A 61 1.24 -8.79 -3.32
N PHE A 62 1.89 -7.71 -2.87
CA PHE A 62 2.34 -6.59 -3.69
C PHE A 62 3.85 -6.65 -3.98
N SER A 63 4.46 -7.82 -3.76
CA SER A 63 5.86 -8.10 -4.08
C SER A 63 6.00 -8.64 -5.50
N VAL A 64 7.02 -9.45 -5.78
CA VAL A 64 7.27 -10.01 -7.12
C VAL A 64 6.05 -10.77 -7.62
N GLY A 65 5.59 -10.43 -8.84
CA GLY A 65 4.43 -11.06 -9.47
C GLY A 65 3.08 -10.41 -9.14
N TYR A 66 3.03 -9.23 -8.52
CA TYR A 66 1.77 -8.52 -8.22
C TYR A 66 0.87 -8.29 -9.46
N GLU A 67 1.47 -8.18 -10.65
CA GLU A 67 0.75 -8.05 -11.92
C GLU A 67 -0.11 -9.29 -12.21
N GLU A 68 0.41 -10.48 -11.87
CA GLU A 68 -0.31 -11.75 -12.04
C GLU A 68 -1.53 -11.85 -11.11
N PHE A 69 -1.50 -11.12 -9.99
CA PHE A 69 -2.61 -10.97 -9.05
C PHE A 69 -3.55 -9.81 -9.41
N GLY A 70 -3.31 -9.14 -10.54
CA GLY A 70 -4.15 -8.06 -11.06
C GLY A 70 -4.02 -6.76 -10.27
N HIS A 71 -2.91 -6.52 -9.58
CA HIS A 71 -2.63 -5.30 -8.80
C HIS A 71 -1.93 -4.18 -9.60
N ASP A 72 -2.02 -4.23 -10.93
CA ASP A 72 -1.42 -3.25 -11.86
C ASP A 72 -1.95 -1.81 -11.69
N ASP A 73 -3.12 -1.68 -11.09
CA ASP A 73 -3.85 -0.42 -10.96
C ASP A 73 -3.66 0.28 -9.61
N ILE A 74 -2.71 -0.19 -8.81
CA ILE A 74 -2.25 0.50 -7.60
C ILE A 74 -1.44 1.73 -7.97
N ASP A 75 -1.59 2.83 -7.23
CA ASP A 75 -0.87 4.06 -7.54
C ASP A 75 0.62 3.95 -7.20
N HIS A 76 0.94 3.38 -6.03
CA HIS A 76 2.29 3.23 -5.52
C HIS A 76 2.54 1.86 -4.88
N LEU A 77 3.64 1.21 -5.23
CA LEU A 77 4.04 -0.09 -4.73
C LEU A 77 5.35 0.03 -3.94
N ILE A 78 5.35 -0.53 -2.73
CA ILE A 78 6.53 -0.67 -1.88
C ILE A 78 6.84 -2.17 -1.78
N SER A 79 7.79 -2.63 -2.57
CA SER A 79 8.18 -4.04 -2.65
C SER A 79 9.44 -4.27 -1.81
N ASN A 80 9.44 -5.30 -0.95
CA ASN A 80 10.44 -5.63 0.09
C ASN A 80 10.24 -4.88 1.42
N GLU A 81 11.33 -4.62 2.16
CA GLU A 81 11.30 -4.04 3.50
C GLU A 81 10.86 -2.57 3.45
N ALA A 82 9.72 -2.30 4.08
CA ALA A 82 9.13 -0.96 4.08
C ALA A 82 9.99 0.02 4.88
N GLU A 83 10.75 -0.43 5.86
CA GLU A 83 11.62 0.34 6.74
C GLU A 83 12.60 1.22 5.97
N ASP A 84 13.14 0.68 4.86
CA ASP A 84 14.14 1.35 4.04
C ASP A 84 13.52 2.16 2.89
N LEU A 85 12.42 1.66 2.32
CA LEU A 85 11.80 2.24 1.12
C LEU A 85 10.73 3.29 1.42
N LEU A 86 10.01 3.14 2.54
CA LEU A 86 8.94 4.05 2.91
C LEU A 86 9.45 5.49 3.15
N PRO A 87 10.62 5.74 3.80
CA PRO A 87 11.15 7.09 3.90
C PRO A 87 11.38 7.76 2.53
N LEU A 88 11.92 7.01 1.55
CA LEU A 88 12.14 7.52 0.19
C LEU A 88 10.81 7.84 -0.51
N PHE A 89 9.83 6.95 -0.39
CA PHE A 89 8.49 7.19 -0.92
C PHE A 89 7.86 8.45 -0.32
N LEU A 90 7.96 8.64 0.99
CA LEU A 90 7.38 9.80 1.68
C LEU A 90 8.05 11.12 1.26
N GLU A 91 9.37 11.11 1.06
CA GLU A 91 10.10 12.27 0.55
C GLU A 91 9.65 12.65 -0.87
N ASP A 92 9.54 11.66 -1.76
CA ASP A 92 9.05 11.90 -3.12
C ASP A 92 7.56 12.32 -3.11
N LEU A 93 6.75 11.77 -2.20
CA LEU A 93 5.36 12.14 -2.02
C LEU A 93 5.21 13.60 -1.60
N GLU A 94 6.01 14.07 -0.64
CA GLU A 94 6.03 15.47 -0.20
C GLU A 94 6.45 16.42 -1.35
N LYS A 95 7.40 15.98 -2.20
CA LYS A 95 7.85 16.74 -3.38
C LYS A 95 6.87 16.68 -4.57
N GLY A 96 5.83 15.85 -4.49
CA GLY A 96 4.88 15.63 -5.57
C GLY A 96 5.46 14.83 -6.75
N CYS A 97 6.53 14.05 -6.54
CA CYS A 97 7.19 13.23 -7.54
C CYS A 97 7.24 11.73 -7.17
N ALA A 98 6.30 11.26 -6.34
CA ALA A 98 6.17 9.86 -5.98
C ALA A 98 6.06 8.95 -7.21
N LYS A 99 6.88 7.90 -7.25
CA LYS A 99 6.96 6.92 -8.33
C LYS A 99 5.91 5.82 -8.16
N HIS A 100 5.63 5.11 -9.24
CA HIS A 100 4.73 3.96 -9.18
C HIS A 100 5.32 2.78 -8.37
N SER A 101 6.63 2.56 -8.40
CA SER A 101 7.27 1.43 -7.70
C SER A 101 8.56 1.85 -7.00
N TYR A 102 8.70 1.33 -5.78
CA TYR A 102 9.90 1.41 -4.93
C TYR A 102 10.30 -0.02 -4.57
N SER A 103 11.52 -0.41 -4.92
CA SER A 103 12.08 -1.72 -4.63
C SER A 103 13.58 -1.61 -4.35
N SER A 104 14.12 -2.57 -3.60
CA SER A 104 15.55 -2.74 -3.36
C SER A 104 16.01 -4.10 -3.94
N GLU A 105 17.26 -4.22 -4.35
CA GLU A 105 17.86 -5.53 -4.70
C GLU A 105 18.43 -6.25 -3.45
N GLU A 106 18.43 -5.59 -2.29
CA GLU A 106 18.96 -6.13 -1.05
C GLU A 106 17.91 -7.01 -0.36
N PHE A 107 18.19 -8.31 -0.30
CA PHE A 107 17.49 -9.23 0.60
C PHE A 107 17.95 -8.94 2.04
N PRO A 108 17.06 -9.08 3.03
CA PRO A 108 17.44 -8.89 4.43
C PRO A 108 18.61 -9.79 4.81
N ASP A 109 19.54 -9.23 5.57
CA ASP A 109 20.76 -9.88 6.04
C ASP A 109 20.38 -11.05 6.98
N ILE A 110 20.33 -12.28 6.45
CA ILE A 110 20.05 -13.47 7.26
C ILE A 110 21.30 -13.76 8.09
N LYS A 111 21.27 -13.41 9.39
CA LYS A 111 22.27 -13.83 10.38
C LYS A 111 21.91 -15.15 11.04
#